data_AF-A0A356KE90-F1
#
_entry.id   AF-A0A356KE90-F1
#
_cell.length_a   1.000
_cell.length_b   1.000
_cell.length_c   1.000
_cell.angle_alpha   90.00
_cell.angle_beta   90.00
_cell.angle_gamma   90.00
#
_symmetry.space_group_name_H-M   'P 1'
#
loop_
_entity.id
_entity.type
_entity.pdbx_description
1 polymer ?
#
loop_
_entity_poly.entity_id
_entity_poly.type
_entity_poly.pdbx_seq_one_letter_code
_entity_poly.pdbx_strand_id
1 'polypeptide(L)'
;MRDWALCLQWAGHGAGRPLRNSLRSGWGEGAALCGRLSSPLTGFPQSNEGCHSLGWLEDHLIARKLLIAALLVGAASVASANDYISENPNDWFRFTNKQTGQDTRAEIQNDLGGWRLWSQFGGLGSTWVYTTDSHDWFWLWNGQTYTLINNLSGNVGQSRTIDMGPCLSGATATITNRGSLTTPVGTFSDCTELRFTGGNCADAGTTSIWFAKGVGVVQWSEQSFMGEQTWELTGAQVDGRNYTNQPATPTTPSLPATRRAPAEHEQMEAILWGANDTYLVMDTYTDAFPALNGTGVICDVNVSSQSVASQLRFELVQNNVPMDDVEIYVAALDSVWMRDYGPIVLKDGNGNRTVADLEYYPGRPNDDDFPIAYANARNWPLVDVRVGFEGGNYATDGRTLNMCSTGVQRFNPSMSKSRIEREFEKFGYTRTEWFRPLINEGTTHVDMFMRVMNDTHALVSRYPSSHRQHAVTNEAASKLQALGYQVIRVDVDHNYDEFATYSNSVIANGIALVPQYSSASKNRAALDAYRSLGFRAVGIDSRLIIQYSGATHCLSMQVPAGN
;
A
#
# COMPACT_ATOMS: atom_id res chain seq x y z
N MET A 1 -11.73 -19.31 -28.28
CA MET A 1 -12.86 -19.63 -27.40
C MET A 1 -12.34 -19.69 -25.97
N ARG A 2 -12.80 -18.75 -25.15
CA ARG A 2 -12.81 -18.68 -23.67
C ARG A 2 -11.48 -18.43 -22.93
N ASP A 3 -11.25 -17.14 -22.73
CA ASP A 3 -10.62 -16.53 -21.54
C ASP A 3 -11.35 -16.94 -20.25
N TRP A 4 -10.61 -17.32 -19.21
CA TRP A 4 -11.07 -17.37 -17.83
C TRP A 4 -9.96 -16.84 -16.91
N ALA A 5 -10.03 -15.55 -16.62
CA ALA A 5 -9.52 -14.96 -15.40
C ALA A 5 -10.58 -15.15 -14.31
N LEU A 6 -10.21 -15.70 -13.15
CA LEU A 6 -11.08 -15.77 -11.98
C LEU A 6 -10.50 -14.89 -10.88
N CYS A 7 -11.08 -13.70 -10.76
CA CYS A 7 -11.08 -12.93 -9.51
C CYS A 7 -12.02 -13.60 -8.51
N LEU A 8 -11.54 -13.76 -7.28
CA LEU A 8 -12.33 -14.03 -6.09
C LEU A 8 -13.13 -12.79 -5.72
N GLN A 9 -14.42 -12.95 -5.44
CA GLN A 9 -15.23 -11.96 -4.74
C GLN A 9 -15.82 -12.64 -3.50
N TRP A 10 -15.43 -12.15 -2.33
CA TRP A 10 -15.96 -12.51 -1.03
C TRP A 10 -17.28 -11.76 -0.79
N ALA A 11 -18.32 -12.48 -0.40
CA ALA A 11 -19.48 -11.92 0.29
C ALA A 11 -19.45 -12.49 1.72
N GLY A 12 -19.38 -11.59 2.70
CA GLY A 12 -19.33 -11.95 4.11
C GLY A 12 -20.63 -12.55 4.62
N HIS A 13 -20.54 -13.30 5.73
CA HIS A 13 -21.41 -13.15 6.89
C HIS A 13 -20.99 -14.10 8.02
N GLY A 14 -20.90 -13.54 9.24
CA GLY A 14 -21.55 -14.12 10.40
C GLY A 14 -20.78 -15.20 11.17
N ALA A 15 -20.13 -14.77 12.25
CA ALA A 15 -19.73 -15.64 13.34
C ALA A 15 -20.94 -16.38 13.94
N GLY A 16 -20.87 -17.71 14.00
CA GLY A 16 -21.82 -18.55 14.71
C GLY A 16 -21.22 -19.94 14.97
N ARG A 17 -20.89 -20.23 16.23
CA ARG A 17 -20.41 -21.55 16.69
C ARG A 17 -21.47 -22.65 16.44
N PRO A 18 -21.10 -23.91 16.15
CA PRO A 18 -22.06 -24.97 15.91
C PRO A 18 -22.46 -25.67 17.22
N LEU A 19 -23.78 -25.80 17.44
CA LEU A 19 -24.36 -26.81 18.32
C LEU A 19 -25.00 -27.90 17.46
N ARG A 20 -24.64 -29.16 17.75
CA ARG A 20 -25.25 -30.37 17.18
C ARG A 20 -26.70 -30.50 17.65
N ASN A 21 -27.63 -30.84 16.73
CA ASN A 21 -28.48 -32.04 16.80
C ASN A 21 -29.57 -32.11 15.70
N SER A 22 -29.55 -33.24 14.97
CA SER A 22 -30.65 -34.11 14.50
C SER A 22 -32.07 -33.55 14.25
N LEU A 23 -32.62 -33.75 13.03
CA LEU A 23 -33.78 -34.64 12.68
C LEU A 23 -34.54 -34.22 11.40
N ARG A 24 -34.58 -35.17 10.45
CA ARG A 24 -35.61 -35.61 9.48
C ARG A 24 -36.82 -34.74 9.02
N SER A 25 -37.17 -35.01 7.75
CA SER A 25 -38.47 -34.89 7.01
C SER A 25 -38.83 -33.49 6.48
N GLY A 26 -39.33 -33.25 5.26
CA GLY A 26 -39.94 -34.08 4.21
C GLY A 26 -41.26 -33.41 3.76
N TRP A 27 -41.60 -33.45 2.45
CA TRP A 27 -42.83 -32.98 1.75
C TRP A 27 -42.84 -31.48 1.36
N GLY A 28 -43.01 -30.99 0.10
CA GLY A 28 -43.75 -31.44 -1.11
C GLY A 28 -45.22 -30.98 -1.02
N GLU A 29 -45.91 -30.27 -1.93
CA GLU A 29 -45.85 -29.93 -3.37
C GLU A 29 -46.84 -28.77 -3.70
N GLY A 30 -46.79 -28.22 -4.95
CA GLY A 30 -47.91 -27.56 -5.67
C GLY A 30 -47.52 -26.22 -6.36
N ALA A 31 -47.07 -26.16 -7.62
CA ALA A 31 -47.80 -26.19 -8.92
C ALA A 31 -48.81 -25.03 -9.13
N ALA A 32 -49.00 -24.35 -10.27
CA ALA A 32 -48.32 -24.16 -11.56
C ALA A 32 -49.14 -23.11 -12.39
N LEU A 33 -48.55 -22.63 -13.50
CA LEU A 33 -49.13 -21.95 -14.70
C LEU A 33 -49.36 -20.42 -14.66
N CYS A 34 -49.29 -19.66 -15.76
CA CYS A 34 -48.45 -19.55 -16.97
C CYS A 34 -49.11 -18.50 -17.91
N GLY A 35 -48.32 -17.69 -18.62
CA GLY A 35 -48.69 -16.93 -19.85
C GLY A 35 -48.82 -15.41 -19.66
N ARG A 36 -47.87 -14.55 -20.10
CA ARG A 36 -47.61 -14.01 -21.48
C ARG A 36 -48.86 -13.37 -22.12
N LEU A 37 -48.88 -12.23 -22.80
CA LEU A 37 -47.92 -11.20 -23.24
C LEU A 37 -48.75 -10.04 -23.85
N SER A 38 -48.10 -8.88 -24.06
CA SER A 38 -48.41 -7.77 -25.00
C SER A 38 -49.45 -6.68 -24.66
N SER A 39 -48.93 -5.45 -24.68
CA SER A 39 -49.50 -4.08 -24.70
C SER A 39 -50.06 -3.68 -26.09
N PRO A 40 -50.41 -2.40 -26.42
CA PRO A 40 -50.73 -1.16 -25.65
C PRO A 40 -52.04 -0.45 -26.16
N LEU A 41 -52.43 0.72 -25.59
CA LEU A 41 -52.86 1.97 -26.30
C LEU A 41 -53.71 2.96 -25.44
N THR A 42 -53.18 4.20 -25.32
CA THR A 42 -53.78 5.55 -25.43
C THR A 42 -55.15 5.95 -24.82
N GLY A 43 -55.22 7.17 -24.23
CA GLY A 43 -56.46 7.98 -24.13
C GLY A 43 -56.43 9.22 -23.20
N PHE A 44 -56.52 10.42 -23.80
CA PHE A 44 -56.64 11.83 -23.32
C PHE A 44 -57.92 12.16 -22.47
N PRO A 45 -58.27 13.41 -22.00
CA PRO A 45 -58.06 14.80 -22.53
C PRO A 45 -57.66 15.92 -21.50
N GLN A 46 -56.90 16.98 -21.84
CA GLN A 46 -57.15 18.26 -22.56
C GLN A 46 -57.92 19.39 -21.82
N SER A 47 -57.24 20.53 -21.58
CA SER A 47 -57.77 21.91 -21.65
C SER A 47 -56.65 22.93 -21.92
N ASN A 48 -57.01 24.07 -22.52
CA ASN A 48 -56.24 25.01 -23.36
C ASN A 48 -55.94 26.38 -22.69
N GLU A 49 -55.24 27.23 -23.47
CA GLU A 49 -55.04 28.72 -23.42
C GLU A 49 -53.66 29.15 -22.90
N GLY A 50 -52.81 30.02 -23.52
CA GLY A 50 -52.85 30.93 -24.68
C GLY A 50 -51.95 32.15 -24.34
N CYS A 51 -50.72 32.28 -24.89
CA CYS A 51 -50.23 33.22 -25.94
C CYS A 51 -50.11 34.74 -25.63
N HIS A 52 -49.22 35.41 -26.39
CA HIS A 52 -48.78 36.84 -26.47
C HIS A 52 -47.41 37.15 -25.80
N SER A 53 -46.26 37.49 -26.42
CA SER A 53 -45.80 38.11 -27.69
C SER A 53 -45.42 39.60 -27.60
N LEU A 54 -44.28 39.94 -28.26
CA LEU A 54 -43.78 41.26 -28.72
C LEU A 54 -42.87 42.01 -27.72
N GLY A 55 -41.70 42.54 -28.08
CA GLY A 55 -41.04 42.72 -29.37
C GLY A 55 -40.33 44.09 -29.41
N TRP A 56 -39.32 44.21 -30.29
CA TRP A 56 -38.72 45.45 -30.83
C TRP A 56 -37.63 46.16 -29.97
N LEU A 57 -36.57 46.77 -30.51
CA LEU A 57 -36.27 47.22 -31.88
C LEU A 57 -34.74 47.36 -32.09
N GLU A 58 -34.34 47.21 -33.35
CA GLU A 58 -33.03 47.39 -34.01
C GLU A 58 -32.38 48.77 -33.82
N ASP A 59 -31.05 48.90 -33.94
CA ASP A 59 -30.45 49.42 -35.19
C ASP A 59 -28.90 49.50 -35.22
N HIS A 60 -28.40 49.46 -36.45
CA HIS A 60 -27.04 49.24 -36.94
C HIS A 60 -26.02 50.40 -36.78
N LEU A 61 -24.70 50.09 -36.80
CA LEU A 61 -23.73 50.46 -37.87
C LEU A 61 -22.23 50.37 -37.44
N ILE A 62 -21.48 49.57 -38.22
CA ILE A 62 -20.12 49.79 -38.77
C ILE A 62 -18.86 49.75 -37.85
N ALA A 63 -18.19 48.60 -37.94
CA ALA A 63 -16.75 48.34 -38.14
C ALA A 63 -15.69 49.42 -37.83
N ARG A 64 -14.71 49.07 -36.97
CA ARG A 64 -13.32 48.75 -37.39
C ARG A 64 -12.48 48.21 -36.23
N LYS A 65 -11.64 47.23 -36.59
CA LYS A 65 -10.60 46.57 -35.78
C LYS A 65 -9.67 47.56 -35.08
N LEU A 66 -9.31 47.26 -33.84
CA LEU A 66 -7.94 47.37 -33.32
C LEU A 66 -7.86 46.59 -31.98
N LEU A 67 -7.14 45.46 -32.03
CA LEU A 67 -6.60 44.77 -30.86
C LEU A 67 -5.54 45.67 -30.23
N ILE A 68 -5.72 46.12 -28.98
CA ILE A 68 -4.65 46.28 -27.98
C ILE A 68 -5.27 46.07 -26.58
N ALA A 69 -4.66 45.17 -25.83
CA ALA A 69 -4.97 44.84 -24.45
C ALA A 69 -4.63 45.98 -23.48
N ALA A 70 -5.53 46.24 -22.52
CA ALA A 70 -5.26 46.13 -21.08
C ALA A 70 -6.28 46.92 -20.24
N LEU A 71 -6.65 46.29 -19.12
CA LEU A 71 -7.12 46.91 -17.87
C LEU A 71 -8.46 47.64 -17.91
N LEU A 72 -9.54 46.87 -17.69
CA LEU A 72 -10.67 47.34 -16.92
C LEU A 72 -11.05 46.29 -15.87
N VAL A 73 -10.99 46.76 -14.63
CA VAL A 73 -11.49 46.17 -13.39
C VAL A 73 -12.90 45.63 -13.64
N GLY A 74 -13.01 44.31 -13.75
CA GLY A 74 -14.28 43.59 -13.67
C GLY A 74 -14.46 43.12 -12.24
N ALA A 75 -15.22 43.90 -11.47
CA ALA A 75 -15.76 43.45 -10.18
C ALA A 75 -16.66 42.23 -10.43
N ALA A 76 -16.09 41.03 -10.27
CA ALA A 76 -16.87 39.83 -10.09
C ALA A 76 -17.19 39.72 -8.60
N SER A 77 -18.47 39.96 -8.29
CA SER A 77 -19.20 39.48 -7.11
C SER A 77 -18.33 39.11 -5.90
N VAL A 78 -18.35 40.00 -4.92
CA VAL A 78 -17.92 39.73 -3.54
C VAL A 78 -18.75 38.54 -3.05
N ALA A 79 -18.16 37.35 -3.02
CA ALA A 79 -18.53 36.37 -2.01
C ALA A 79 -17.95 36.91 -0.70
N SER A 80 -18.77 37.59 0.09
CA SER A 80 -18.60 37.52 1.55
C SER A 80 -19.11 36.13 1.94
N ALA A 81 -18.41 35.32 2.70
CA ALA A 81 -18.07 35.63 4.08
C ALA A 81 -16.78 34.92 4.54
N ASN A 82 -16.58 34.82 5.85
CA ASN A 82 -15.37 34.34 6.50
C ASN A 82 -15.18 32.81 6.40
N ASP A 83 -15.16 32.27 5.19
CA ASP A 83 -15.48 30.85 5.07
C ASP A 83 -14.22 30.00 5.06
N TYR A 84 -13.89 29.42 6.22
CA TYR A 84 -12.74 28.52 6.38
C TYR A 84 -13.03 27.09 5.92
N ILE A 85 -14.29 26.74 5.62
CA ILE A 85 -14.72 25.39 5.25
C ILE A 85 -15.73 25.53 4.11
N SER A 86 -15.40 24.95 2.95
CA SER A 86 -16.30 24.94 1.79
C SER A 86 -17.53 24.06 2.04
N GLU A 87 -18.66 24.46 1.47
CA GLU A 87 -19.90 23.67 1.46
C GLU A 87 -20.32 23.25 0.05
N ASN A 88 -19.53 23.60 -0.96
CA ASN A 88 -19.85 23.35 -2.35
C ASN A 88 -19.42 21.93 -2.75
N PRO A 89 -20.33 21.02 -3.14
CA PRO A 89 -20.00 19.65 -3.47
C PRO A 89 -19.14 19.50 -4.75
N ASN A 90 -18.98 20.57 -5.53
CA ASN A 90 -18.08 20.59 -6.69
C ASN A 90 -16.63 20.97 -6.34
N ASP A 91 -16.38 21.39 -5.10
CA ASP A 91 -15.05 21.73 -4.64
C ASP A 91 -14.26 20.46 -4.28
N TRP A 92 -12.96 20.52 -4.53
CA TRP A 92 -12.05 19.42 -4.22
C TRP A 92 -10.67 19.94 -3.88
N PHE A 93 -9.94 19.16 -3.09
CA PHE A 93 -8.59 19.46 -2.65
C PHE A 93 -7.72 18.24 -2.84
N ARG A 94 -6.49 18.44 -3.30
CA ARG A 94 -5.43 17.44 -3.38
C ARG A 94 -4.30 17.90 -2.46
N PHE A 95 -3.86 16.98 -1.62
CA PHE A 95 -2.74 17.19 -0.71
C PHE A 95 -1.68 16.17 -0.98
N THR A 96 -0.44 16.59 -0.81
CA THR A 96 0.72 15.71 -0.89
C THR A 96 1.42 15.75 0.46
N ASN A 97 1.73 14.57 1.00
CA ASN A 97 2.56 14.47 2.18
C ASN A 97 3.98 14.92 1.82
N LYS A 98 4.49 15.94 2.52
CA LYS A 98 5.80 16.56 2.27
C LYS A 98 6.95 15.58 2.50
N GLN A 99 6.79 14.66 3.42
CA GLN A 99 7.79 13.68 3.80
C GLN A 99 7.71 12.42 2.93
N THR A 100 6.51 11.92 2.61
CA THR A 100 6.33 10.65 1.89
C THR A 100 6.01 10.79 0.40
N GLY A 101 5.68 11.99 -0.09
CA GLY A 101 5.21 12.21 -1.46
C GLY A 101 3.83 11.61 -1.78
N GLN A 102 3.17 11.00 -0.79
CA GLN A 102 1.86 10.37 -0.95
C GLN A 102 0.80 11.43 -1.24
N ASP A 103 -0.05 11.15 -2.23
CA ASP A 103 -1.19 12.01 -2.56
C ASP A 103 -2.48 11.54 -1.88
N THR A 104 -3.31 12.50 -1.46
CA THR A 104 -4.68 12.23 -1.02
C THR A 104 -5.64 13.29 -1.54
N ARG A 105 -6.93 12.95 -1.62
CA ARG A 105 -7.98 13.83 -2.13
C ARG A 105 -9.10 14.00 -1.10
N ALA A 106 -9.45 15.26 -0.84
CA ALA A 106 -10.58 15.65 -0.02
C ALA A 106 -11.69 16.24 -0.91
N GLU A 107 -12.88 15.67 -0.82
CA GLU A 107 -14.09 16.15 -1.48
C GLU A 107 -15.33 15.82 -0.64
N ILE A 108 -16.43 16.53 -0.88
CA ILE A 108 -17.72 16.24 -0.23
C ILE A 108 -18.39 15.08 -0.96
N GLN A 109 -18.59 13.97 -0.25
CA GLN A 109 -19.20 12.75 -0.78
C GLN A 109 -20.71 12.69 -0.55
N ASN A 110 -21.21 13.36 0.48
CA ASN A 110 -22.62 13.34 0.85
C ASN A 110 -23.03 14.61 1.63
N ASP A 111 -24.30 14.99 1.54
CA ASP A 111 -24.90 16.09 2.29
C ASP A 111 -26.20 15.61 2.94
N LEU A 112 -26.33 15.81 4.25
CA LEU A 112 -27.51 15.45 5.01
C LEU A 112 -27.80 16.48 6.11
N GLY A 113 -28.83 17.31 5.90
CA GLY A 113 -29.34 18.21 6.94
C GLY A 113 -28.32 19.25 7.41
N GLY A 114 -27.49 19.78 6.49
CA GLY A 114 -26.44 20.75 6.78
C GLY A 114 -25.10 20.13 7.21
N TRP A 115 -25.06 18.81 7.38
CA TRP A 115 -23.81 18.07 7.53
C TRP A 115 -23.25 17.68 6.16
N ARG A 116 -21.93 17.75 6.00
CA ARG A 116 -21.23 17.29 4.79
C ARG A 116 -20.22 16.22 5.14
N LEU A 117 -20.30 15.07 4.47
CA LEU A 117 -19.32 13.99 4.61
C LEU A 117 -18.14 14.29 3.70
N TRP A 118 -17.00 14.62 4.29
CA TRP A 118 -15.75 14.74 3.57
C TRP A 118 -15.08 13.38 3.43
N SER A 119 -14.50 13.08 2.25
CA SER A 119 -13.68 11.88 2.04
C SER A 119 -12.43 11.86 2.93
N GLN A 120 -11.89 13.04 3.21
CA GLN A 120 -10.74 13.33 4.08
C GLN A 120 -10.91 14.76 4.62
N PHE A 121 -10.61 14.99 5.90
CA PHE A 121 -10.68 16.33 6.50
C PHE A 121 -9.50 16.57 7.47
N GLY A 122 -8.43 17.20 6.98
CA GLY A 122 -7.27 17.57 7.82
C GLY A 122 -6.62 16.40 8.57
N GLY A 123 -6.49 15.25 7.90
CA GLY A 123 -5.89 14.03 8.49
C GLY A 123 -6.84 13.20 9.37
N LEU A 124 -8.09 13.64 9.55
CA LEU A 124 -9.08 12.92 10.37
C LEU A 124 -9.78 11.76 9.63
N GLY A 125 -9.44 11.54 8.36
CA GLY A 125 -10.12 10.58 7.50
C GLY A 125 -11.52 11.05 7.11
N SER A 126 -12.37 10.12 6.69
CA SER A 126 -13.74 10.44 6.27
C SER A 126 -14.57 10.92 7.46
N THR A 127 -14.99 12.18 7.43
CA THR A 127 -15.56 12.87 8.60
C THR A 127 -16.76 13.72 8.18
N TRP A 128 -17.85 13.65 8.94
CA TRP A 128 -18.96 14.58 8.75
C TRP A 128 -18.69 15.90 9.47
N VAL A 129 -18.83 17.00 8.71
CA VAL A 129 -18.58 18.36 9.16
C VAL A 129 -19.87 19.16 9.08
N TYR A 130 -20.23 19.84 10.15
CA TYR A 130 -21.30 20.84 10.18
C TYR A 130 -20.71 22.20 10.48
N THR A 131 -21.20 23.22 9.82
CA THR A 131 -20.73 24.60 9.89
C THR A 131 -21.90 25.54 10.18
N THR A 132 -21.65 26.62 10.93
CA THR A 132 -22.61 27.74 11.02
C THR A 132 -22.71 28.49 9.69
N ASP A 133 -23.71 29.36 9.54
CA ASP A 133 -23.85 30.31 8.42
C ASP A 133 -22.62 31.20 8.17
N SER A 134 -21.78 31.42 9.20
CA SER A 134 -20.51 32.16 9.09
C SER A 134 -19.30 31.27 8.81
N HIS A 135 -19.48 29.94 8.81
CA HIS A 135 -18.47 28.87 8.65
C HIS A 135 -17.25 28.92 9.58
N ASP A 136 -17.23 29.89 10.48
CA ASP A 136 -16.24 30.09 11.53
C ASP A 136 -16.35 29.01 12.62
N TRP A 137 -17.57 28.60 12.97
CA TRP A 137 -17.81 27.53 13.92
C TRP A 137 -18.11 26.24 13.18
N PHE A 138 -17.46 25.15 13.60
CA PHE A 138 -17.70 23.85 13.03
C PHE A 138 -17.72 22.73 14.07
N TRP A 139 -18.51 21.70 13.75
CA TRP A 139 -18.67 20.48 14.50
C TRP A 139 -18.23 19.32 13.64
N LEU A 140 -17.66 18.31 14.30
CA LEU A 140 -17.30 17.05 13.67
C LEU A 140 -18.09 15.93 14.32
N TRP A 141 -18.56 14.98 13.51
CA TRP A 141 -19.23 13.76 13.99
C TRP A 141 -18.21 12.61 14.04
N ASN A 142 -18.15 11.91 15.18
CA ASN A 142 -17.25 10.77 15.39
C ASN A 142 -17.93 9.41 15.15
N GLY A 143 -19.12 9.39 14.55
CA GLY A 143 -19.94 8.19 14.33
C GLY A 143 -20.93 7.88 15.46
N GLN A 144 -20.82 8.52 16.63
CA GLN A 144 -21.76 8.38 17.76
C GLN A 144 -22.32 9.72 18.23
N THR A 145 -21.45 10.71 18.43
CA THR A 145 -21.78 12.05 18.92
C THR A 145 -21.11 13.12 18.05
N TYR A 146 -21.60 14.36 18.15
CA TYR A 146 -20.97 15.52 17.51
C TYR A 146 -20.26 16.39 18.54
N THR A 147 -19.07 16.88 18.18
CA THR A 147 -18.23 17.70 19.04
C THR A 147 -17.97 19.05 18.38
N LEU A 148 -18.24 20.15 19.09
CA LEU A 148 -17.87 21.50 18.65
C LEU A 148 -16.36 21.68 18.77
N ILE A 149 -15.68 22.01 17.69
CA ILE A 149 -14.21 22.07 17.67
C ILE A 149 -13.72 23.45 18.11
N ASN A 150 -13.93 24.49 17.31
CA ASN A 150 -13.57 25.86 17.68
C ASN A 150 -14.26 26.91 16.78
N ASN A 151 -14.02 28.19 17.09
CA ASN A 151 -14.29 29.33 16.22
C ASN A 151 -13.00 29.67 15.46
N LEU A 152 -12.90 29.35 14.18
CA LEU A 152 -11.71 29.61 13.37
C LEU A 152 -11.42 31.10 13.23
N SER A 153 -12.40 32.00 13.42
CA SER A 153 -12.23 33.46 13.53
C SER A 153 -11.80 33.97 14.91
N GLY A 154 -11.59 33.06 15.88
CA GLY A 154 -11.20 33.38 17.27
C GLY A 154 -9.75 33.82 17.45
N ASN A 155 -9.42 34.34 18.64
CA ASN A 155 -8.07 34.79 18.99
C ASN A 155 -7.12 33.61 19.27
N VAL A 156 -5.81 33.82 19.03
CA VAL A 156 -4.77 32.88 19.46
C VAL A 156 -4.87 32.64 20.97
N GLY A 157 -4.79 31.37 21.38
CA GLY A 157 -5.01 30.90 22.74
C GLY A 157 -6.43 30.41 23.03
N GLN A 158 -7.40 30.62 22.13
CA GLN A 158 -8.74 30.07 22.31
C GLN A 158 -8.73 28.55 22.15
N SER A 159 -9.14 27.84 23.20
CA SER A 159 -9.08 26.37 23.29
C SER A 159 -10.43 25.75 23.65
N ARG A 160 -10.64 24.50 23.22
CA ARG A 160 -11.76 23.65 23.68
C ARG A 160 -11.33 22.20 23.82
N THR A 161 -11.90 21.51 24.82
CA THR A 161 -11.78 20.06 24.94
C THR A 161 -12.67 19.41 23.89
N ILE A 162 -12.10 18.42 23.20
CA ILE A 162 -12.73 17.64 22.15
C ILE A 162 -12.67 16.16 22.50
N ASP A 163 -13.61 15.41 21.95
CA ASP A 163 -13.64 13.95 22.05
C ASP A 163 -13.89 13.37 20.65
N MET A 164 -12.79 13.05 19.96
CA MET A 164 -12.82 12.63 18.55
C MET A 164 -11.94 11.40 18.30
N GLY A 165 -12.58 10.24 18.20
CA GLY A 165 -11.87 8.98 17.95
C GLY A 165 -10.87 8.64 19.06
N PRO A 166 -10.15 7.51 18.93
CA PRO A 166 -9.29 7.02 20.00
C PRO A 166 -8.13 7.97 20.34
N CYS A 167 -7.53 8.62 19.33
CA CYS A 167 -6.36 9.48 19.54
C CYS A 167 -6.69 10.88 20.04
N LEU A 168 -7.83 11.46 19.70
CA LEU A 168 -8.23 12.80 20.16
C LEU A 168 -9.34 12.75 21.22
N SER A 169 -9.56 11.60 21.85
CA SER A 169 -10.48 11.51 22.98
C SER A 169 -9.91 12.22 24.21
N GLY A 170 -10.62 13.23 24.70
CA GLY A 170 -10.17 14.10 25.79
C GLY A 170 -9.11 15.14 25.40
N ALA A 171 -8.76 15.25 24.11
CA ALA A 171 -7.77 16.20 23.64
C ALA A 171 -8.27 17.66 23.74
N THR A 172 -7.35 18.62 23.67
CA THR A 172 -7.65 20.05 23.61
C THR A 172 -7.27 20.61 22.24
N ALA A 173 -8.25 21.16 21.52
CA ALA A 173 -8.07 21.87 20.26
C ALA A 173 -7.89 23.38 20.54
N THR A 174 -6.72 23.93 20.18
CA THR A 174 -6.34 25.32 20.48
C THR A 174 -5.94 26.06 19.22
N ILE A 175 -6.40 27.30 19.07
CA ILE A 175 -5.88 28.21 18.03
C ILE A 175 -4.49 28.66 18.47
N THR A 176 -3.45 28.17 17.81
CA THR A 176 -2.06 28.43 18.23
C THR A 176 -1.36 29.47 17.37
N ASN A 177 -1.84 29.69 16.15
CA ASN A 177 -1.23 30.64 15.23
C ASN A 177 -2.25 31.28 14.28
N ARG A 178 -1.94 32.49 13.83
CA ARG A 178 -2.66 33.25 12.80
C ARG A 178 -1.65 34.02 11.95
N GLY A 179 -1.75 33.93 10.63
CA GLY A 179 -0.83 34.62 9.72
C GLY A 179 -0.80 34.01 8.33
N SER A 180 0.34 34.12 7.64
CA SER A 180 0.50 33.55 6.30
C SER A 180 1.09 32.14 6.33
N LEU A 181 0.63 31.26 5.44
CA LEU A 181 1.22 29.94 5.18
C LEU A 181 1.48 29.76 3.68
N THR A 182 2.65 29.21 3.33
CA THR A 182 3.00 28.90 1.94
C THR A 182 2.91 27.39 1.71
N THR A 183 2.23 26.98 0.63
CA THR A 183 2.16 25.60 0.14
C THR A 183 2.62 25.57 -1.33
N PRO A 184 2.74 24.38 -1.97
CA PRO A 184 3.14 24.27 -3.38
C PRO A 184 2.23 25.01 -4.38
N VAL A 185 0.96 25.27 -4.04
CA VAL A 185 0.04 26.05 -4.89
C VAL A 185 0.06 27.56 -4.65
N GLY A 186 0.80 28.05 -3.64
CA GLY A 186 0.95 29.48 -3.38
C GLY A 186 1.01 29.86 -1.90
N THR A 187 1.04 31.17 -1.64
CA THR A 187 1.01 31.72 -0.27
C THR A 187 -0.37 32.25 0.06
N PHE A 188 -0.91 31.81 1.19
CA PHE A 188 -2.18 32.25 1.76
C PHE A 188 -1.90 33.20 2.91
N SER A 189 -2.50 34.40 2.92
CA SER A 189 -2.16 35.47 3.86
C SER A 189 -3.00 35.52 5.14
N ASP A 190 -4.14 34.83 5.18
CA ASP A 190 -5.08 34.81 6.32
C ASP A 190 -5.40 33.36 6.71
N CYS A 191 -4.43 32.73 7.37
CA CYS A 191 -4.48 31.36 7.84
C CYS A 191 -4.61 31.28 9.36
N THR A 192 -5.32 30.25 9.84
CA THR A 192 -5.48 29.92 11.26
C THR A 192 -5.00 28.49 11.50
N GLU A 193 -4.11 28.30 12.48
CA GLU A 193 -3.64 26.99 12.93
C GLU A 193 -4.44 26.50 14.15
N LEU A 194 -5.12 25.37 13.98
CA LEU A 194 -5.75 24.63 15.05
C LEU A 194 -4.86 23.45 15.45
N ARG A 195 -4.34 23.44 16.68
CA ARG A 195 -3.46 22.39 17.20
C ARG A 195 -4.17 21.57 18.27
N PHE A 196 -3.99 20.25 18.22
CA PHE A 196 -4.55 19.28 19.15
C PHE A 196 -3.47 18.81 20.14
N THR A 197 -3.80 18.75 21.43
CA THR A 197 -2.87 18.34 22.49
C THR A 197 -3.57 17.50 23.56
N GLY A 198 -2.83 16.64 24.27
CA GLY A 198 -3.37 15.86 25.39
C GLY A 198 -4.29 14.70 25.00
N GLY A 199 -4.19 14.21 23.76
CA GLY A 199 -4.88 13.01 23.30
C GLY A 199 -4.24 11.71 23.81
N ASN A 200 -4.90 10.57 23.58
CA ASN A 200 -4.48 9.26 24.11
C ASN A 200 -3.40 8.56 23.26
N CYS A 201 -3.05 9.12 22.10
CA CYS A 201 -2.00 8.58 21.25
C CYS A 201 -0.73 9.43 21.40
N ALA A 202 0.40 8.78 21.70
CA ALA A 202 1.68 9.45 21.85
C ALA A 202 2.42 9.64 20.52
N ASP A 203 2.10 8.81 19.53
CA ASP A 203 2.84 8.59 18.27
C ASP A 203 1.92 8.50 17.04
N ALA A 204 0.63 8.85 17.18
CA ALA A 204 -0.35 8.76 16.10
C ALA A 204 -1.43 9.86 16.16
N GLY A 205 -1.88 10.30 14.99
CA GLY A 205 -3.06 11.16 14.81
C GLY A 205 -2.74 12.62 14.48
N THR A 206 -3.73 13.34 13.95
CA THR A 206 -3.61 14.75 13.56
C THR A 206 -3.16 15.61 14.75
N THR A 207 -2.03 16.29 14.61
CA THR A 207 -1.49 17.24 15.59
C THR A 207 -1.92 18.67 15.31
N SER A 208 -2.04 19.07 14.05
CA SER A 208 -2.56 20.40 13.70
C SER A 208 -3.22 20.44 12.33
N ILE A 209 -4.13 21.38 12.14
CA ILE A 209 -4.75 21.68 10.85
C ILE A 209 -4.66 23.19 10.62
N TRP A 210 -4.19 23.57 9.45
CA TRP A 210 -4.14 24.95 8.97
C TRP A 210 -5.30 25.21 8.00
N PHE A 211 -6.09 26.23 8.31
CA PHE A 211 -7.18 26.68 7.47
C PHE A 211 -6.85 28.05 6.89
N ALA A 212 -6.97 28.22 5.57
CA ALA A 212 -6.91 29.52 4.91
C ALA A 212 -8.32 30.04 4.65
N LYS A 213 -8.57 31.30 5.03
CA LYS A 213 -9.86 31.95 4.85
C LYS A 213 -10.25 32.04 3.38
N GLY A 214 -11.48 31.64 3.05
CA GLY A 214 -12.00 31.60 1.67
C GLY A 214 -11.41 30.48 0.81
N VAL A 215 -10.72 29.51 1.43
CA VAL A 215 -10.13 28.36 0.73
C VAL A 215 -10.52 27.06 1.42
N GLY A 216 -10.19 26.88 2.69
CA GLY A 216 -10.32 25.57 3.33
C GLY A 216 -9.09 25.14 4.11
N VAL A 217 -8.98 23.83 4.32
CA VAL A 217 -7.75 23.19 4.79
C VAL A 217 -6.65 23.38 3.73
N VAL A 218 -5.51 23.91 4.13
CA VAL A 218 -4.34 24.12 3.24
C VAL A 218 -3.12 23.31 3.67
N GLN A 219 -3.08 22.89 4.93
CA GLN A 219 -2.06 21.98 5.45
C GLN A 219 -2.60 21.27 6.69
N TRP A 220 -2.14 20.06 6.98
CA TRP A 220 -2.24 19.52 8.33
C TRP A 220 -0.94 18.82 8.70
N SER A 221 -0.80 18.52 9.99
CA SER A 221 0.26 17.66 10.49
C SER A 221 -0.32 16.56 11.34
N GLU A 222 0.34 15.41 11.33
CA GLU A 222 -0.05 14.23 12.10
C GLU A 222 1.21 13.56 12.66
N GLN A 223 1.12 13.04 13.88
CA GLN A 223 2.17 12.17 14.37
C GLN A 223 2.08 10.84 13.63
N SER A 224 3.24 10.36 13.21
CA SER A 224 3.43 8.99 12.75
C SER A 224 4.73 8.45 13.34
N PHE A 225 4.98 7.16 13.12
CA PHE A 225 6.23 6.51 13.48
C PHE A 225 7.47 7.12 12.80
N MET A 226 7.30 7.90 11.73
CA MET A 226 8.36 8.62 11.00
C MET A 226 8.60 10.04 11.54
N GLY A 227 7.99 10.39 12.68
CA GLY A 227 7.91 11.76 13.19
C GLY A 227 6.73 12.53 12.61
N GLU A 228 6.63 13.82 12.94
CA GLU A 228 5.51 14.65 12.47
C GLU A 228 5.49 14.73 10.93
N GLN A 229 4.43 14.19 10.34
CA GLN A 229 4.17 14.23 8.90
C GLN A 229 3.36 15.49 8.60
N THR A 230 3.64 16.15 7.48
CA THR A 230 3.00 17.39 7.07
C THR A 230 2.42 17.18 5.68
N TRP A 231 1.12 17.39 5.54
CA TRP A 231 0.42 17.30 4.27
C TRP A 231 0.14 18.70 3.76
N GLU A 232 0.63 19.04 2.57
CA GLU A 232 0.53 20.38 1.98
C GLU A 232 -0.40 20.38 0.77
N LEU A 233 -1.18 21.45 0.59
CA LEU A 233 -2.09 21.58 -0.55
C LEU A 233 -1.30 21.70 -1.87
N THR A 234 -1.52 20.76 -2.79
CA THR A 234 -0.86 20.67 -4.11
C THR A 234 -1.81 20.88 -5.28
N GLY A 235 -3.12 20.88 -5.04
CA GLY A 235 -4.13 21.33 -6.00
C GLY A 235 -5.48 21.54 -5.33
N ALA A 236 -6.29 22.48 -5.81
CA ALA A 236 -7.69 22.60 -5.38
C ALA A 236 -8.55 23.29 -6.43
N GLN A 237 -9.85 23.04 -6.35
CA GLN A 237 -10.89 23.89 -6.92
C GLN A 237 -11.81 24.32 -5.77
N VAL A 238 -11.92 25.63 -5.56
CA VAL A 238 -12.79 26.20 -4.52
C VAL A 238 -13.60 27.34 -5.12
N ASP A 239 -14.93 27.21 -5.12
CA ASP A 239 -15.88 28.18 -5.68
C ASP A 239 -15.51 28.67 -7.08
N GLY A 240 -15.09 27.74 -7.93
CA GLY A 240 -14.68 27.99 -9.32
C GLY A 240 -13.28 28.61 -9.49
N ARG A 241 -12.53 28.82 -8.40
CA ARG A 241 -11.11 29.19 -8.45
C ARG A 241 -10.23 27.94 -8.42
N ASN A 242 -9.32 27.83 -9.38
CA ASN A 242 -8.35 26.74 -9.45
C ASN A 242 -7.03 27.16 -8.81
N TYR A 243 -6.52 26.31 -7.93
CA TYR A 243 -5.20 26.37 -7.31
C TYR A 243 -4.40 25.21 -7.90
N THR A 244 -3.44 25.49 -8.78
CA THR A 244 -2.65 24.46 -9.46
C THR A 244 -1.16 24.62 -9.17
N ASN A 245 -0.48 23.48 -9.14
CA ASN A 245 0.92 23.37 -8.74
C ASN A 245 1.86 24.18 -9.66
N GLN A 246 2.83 24.90 -9.08
CA GLN A 246 4.10 25.12 -9.80
C GLN A 246 4.94 23.84 -9.64
N PRO A 247 5.57 23.32 -10.71
CA PRO A 247 6.29 22.05 -10.61
C PRO A 247 7.46 22.18 -9.63
N ALA A 248 7.37 21.49 -8.49
CA ALA A 248 8.55 21.13 -7.73
C ALA A 248 9.43 20.23 -8.62
N THR A 249 10.63 20.71 -8.90
CA THR A 249 11.61 19.96 -9.69
C THR A 249 11.96 18.69 -8.93
N PRO A 250 11.84 17.48 -9.52
CA PRO A 250 12.44 16.30 -8.96
C PRO A 250 13.94 16.54 -8.86
N THR A 251 14.48 16.54 -7.64
CA THR A 251 15.92 16.55 -7.45
C THR A 251 16.43 15.18 -7.85
N THR A 252 16.87 15.07 -9.10
CA THR A 252 17.63 13.93 -9.58
C THR A 252 18.87 13.77 -8.70
N PRO A 253 19.06 12.65 -7.99
CA PRO A 253 20.33 12.38 -7.33
C PRO A 253 21.40 12.24 -8.41
N SER A 254 22.44 13.05 -8.33
CA SER A 254 23.70 12.80 -9.04
C SER A 254 24.17 11.38 -8.72
N LEU A 255 24.52 10.60 -9.75
CA LEU A 255 25.10 9.26 -9.60
C LEU A 255 26.57 9.37 -9.14
N PRO A 256 26.96 8.74 -8.03
CA PRO A 256 28.30 8.18 -7.95
C PRO A 256 28.33 6.73 -7.41
N ALA A 257 29.38 6.01 -7.80
CA ALA A 257 29.70 4.59 -7.50
C ALA A 257 28.73 3.54 -8.07
N THR A 258 29.30 2.43 -8.58
CA THR A 258 28.53 1.28 -9.09
C THR A 258 27.70 0.68 -7.95
N ARG A 259 26.39 0.89 -8.00
CA ARG A 259 25.40 0.26 -7.10
C ARG A 259 25.31 -1.23 -7.44
N ARG A 260 25.06 -2.06 -6.43
CA ARG A 260 24.79 -3.50 -6.59
C ARG A 260 23.62 -3.93 -5.74
N ALA A 261 22.87 -4.92 -6.20
CA ALA A 261 21.89 -5.63 -5.40
C ALA A 261 22.58 -6.67 -4.51
N PRO A 262 22.47 -6.58 -3.17
CA PRO A 262 23.12 -7.53 -2.26
C PRO A 262 22.49 -8.92 -2.30
N ALA A 263 23.29 -9.97 -2.12
CA ALA A 263 22.76 -11.32 -1.95
C ALA A 263 22.03 -11.46 -0.61
N GLU A 264 21.04 -12.34 -0.57
CA GLU A 264 20.24 -12.58 0.65
C GLU A 264 20.97 -13.32 1.77
N HIS A 265 22.21 -13.75 1.54
CA HIS A 265 23.07 -14.29 2.59
C HIS A 265 24.07 -13.26 3.13
N GLU A 266 24.03 -12.02 2.63
CA GLU A 266 24.76 -10.90 3.22
C GLU A 266 24.10 -10.42 4.52
N GLN A 267 24.82 -9.59 5.26
CA GLN A 267 24.36 -9.07 6.55
C GLN A 267 23.11 -8.18 6.37
N MET A 268 22.10 -8.45 7.19
CA MET A 268 20.83 -7.72 7.24
C MET A 268 20.73 -6.93 8.54
N GLU A 269 20.04 -5.79 8.49
CA GLU A 269 19.61 -5.06 9.69
C GLU A 269 18.13 -5.33 10.02
N ALA A 270 17.32 -5.61 9.01
CA ALA A 270 15.90 -5.87 9.18
C ALA A 270 15.37 -6.82 8.11
N ILE A 271 14.21 -7.40 8.39
CA ILE A 271 13.36 -8.08 7.43
C ILE A 271 12.02 -7.36 7.45
N LEU A 272 11.56 -6.91 6.28
CA LEU A 272 10.21 -6.40 6.09
C LEU A 272 9.24 -7.56 6.00
N TRP A 273 8.08 -7.44 6.63
CA TRP A 273 7.00 -8.41 6.61
C TRP A 273 5.68 -7.72 6.25
N GLY A 274 4.80 -8.39 5.50
CA GLY A 274 3.49 -7.85 5.12
C GLY A 274 2.34 -8.59 5.82
N ALA A 275 1.45 -7.85 6.48
CA ALA A 275 0.43 -8.43 7.36
C ALA A 275 -0.98 -7.82 7.17
N ASN A 276 -1.40 -7.60 5.92
CA ASN A 276 -2.75 -7.10 5.60
C ASN A 276 -3.87 -8.06 6.06
N ASP A 277 -3.57 -9.35 6.19
CA ASP A 277 -4.47 -10.36 6.76
C ASP A 277 -3.70 -11.15 7.83
N THR A 278 -4.00 -10.89 9.11
CA THR A 278 -3.26 -11.50 10.23
C THR A 278 -3.45 -13.01 10.29
N TYR A 279 -4.59 -13.53 9.83
CA TYR A 279 -4.87 -14.96 9.82
C TYR A 279 -3.88 -15.74 8.93
N LEU A 280 -3.51 -15.17 7.78
CA LEU A 280 -2.60 -15.83 6.84
C LEU A 280 -1.15 -15.90 7.33
N VAL A 281 -0.75 -14.96 8.19
CA VAL A 281 0.67 -14.77 8.55
C VAL A 281 1.00 -15.21 9.98
N MET A 282 0.00 -15.42 10.84
CA MET A 282 0.23 -15.66 12.26
C MET A 282 1.08 -16.91 12.54
N ASP A 283 0.82 -18.01 11.85
CA ASP A 283 1.62 -19.25 11.99
C ASP A 283 3.09 -18.98 11.64
N THR A 284 3.34 -18.17 10.60
CA THR A 284 4.70 -17.80 10.22
C THR A 284 5.35 -16.91 11.28
N TYR A 285 4.65 -15.90 11.78
CA TYR A 285 5.23 -14.89 12.68
C TYR A 285 5.45 -15.43 14.09
N THR A 286 4.57 -16.30 14.57
CA THR A 286 4.72 -16.96 15.87
C THR A 286 5.94 -17.87 15.93
N ASP A 287 6.41 -18.41 14.81
CA ASP A 287 7.66 -19.16 14.73
C ASP A 287 8.87 -18.26 14.38
N ALA A 288 8.70 -17.32 13.44
CA ALA A 288 9.80 -16.52 12.89
C ALA A 288 10.33 -15.46 13.87
N PHE A 289 9.44 -14.69 14.51
CA PHE A 289 9.87 -13.55 15.33
C PHE A 289 10.61 -13.98 16.61
N PRO A 290 10.19 -15.01 17.35
CA PRO A 290 11.01 -15.54 18.44
C PRO A 290 12.37 -16.07 17.96
N ALA A 291 12.42 -16.61 16.73
CA ALA A 291 13.68 -17.06 16.15
C ALA A 291 14.61 -15.90 15.82
N LEU A 292 14.10 -14.71 15.47
CA LEU A 292 14.91 -13.52 15.15
C LEU A 292 15.23 -12.65 16.37
N ASN A 293 14.48 -12.80 17.46
CA ASN A 293 14.66 -12.00 18.67
C ASN A 293 16.07 -12.14 19.27
N GLY A 294 16.70 -11.01 19.59
CA GLY A 294 18.04 -10.88 20.14
C GLY A 294 19.17 -11.10 19.12
N THR A 295 18.85 -11.16 17.83
CA THR A 295 19.85 -11.45 16.77
C THR A 295 20.37 -10.20 16.08
N GLY A 296 19.79 -9.03 16.41
CA GLY A 296 20.07 -7.75 15.77
C GLY A 296 19.39 -7.57 14.41
N VAL A 297 18.46 -8.47 14.05
CA VAL A 297 17.59 -8.34 12.86
C VAL A 297 16.21 -7.88 13.33
N ILE A 298 15.82 -6.68 12.95
CA ILE A 298 14.49 -6.14 13.26
C ILE A 298 13.43 -6.78 12.34
N CYS A 299 12.26 -7.09 12.89
CA CYS A 299 11.09 -7.51 12.15
C CYS A 299 10.19 -6.30 11.88
N ASP A 300 10.36 -5.67 10.71
CA ASP A 300 9.60 -4.51 10.26
C ASP A 300 8.28 -4.96 9.61
N VAL A 301 7.19 -4.99 10.37
CA VAL A 301 5.89 -5.51 9.91
C VAL A 301 4.99 -4.39 9.43
N ASN A 302 4.62 -4.42 8.15
CA ASN A 302 3.74 -3.44 7.53
C ASN A 302 2.30 -3.97 7.47
N VAL A 303 1.35 -3.13 7.87
CA VAL A 303 -0.08 -3.45 7.95
C VAL A 303 -0.90 -2.34 7.30
N SER A 304 -2.03 -2.70 6.68
CA SER A 304 -2.87 -1.76 5.91
C SER A 304 -3.55 -0.67 6.73
N SER A 305 -3.70 -0.85 8.04
CA SER A 305 -4.46 0.05 8.89
C SER A 305 -4.12 -0.12 10.37
N GLN A 306 -4.51 0.88 11.17
CA GLN A 306 -4.33 0.86 12.62
C GLN A 306 -5.14 -0.26 13.31
N SER A 307 -6.28 -0.66 12.74
CA SER A 307 -7.07 -1.78 13.26
C SER A 307 -6.31 -3.10 13.10
N VAL A 308 -5.72 -3.33 11.92
CA VAL A 308 -4.88 -4.50 11.65
C VAL A 308 -3.62 -4.48 12.54
N ALA A 309 -2.99 -3.32 12.73
CA ALA A 309 -1.86 -3.17 13.67
C ALA A 309 -2.23 -3.62 15.09
N SER A 310 -3.39 -3.18 15.57
CA SER A 310 -3.87 -3.48 16.92
C SER A 310 -4.21 -4.96 17.08
N GLN A 311 -4.86 -5.54 16.06
CA GLN A 311 -5.17 -6.97 16.03
C GLN A 311 -3.90 -7.81 16.02
N LEU A 312 -2.94 -7.50 15.14
CA LEU A 312 -1.66 -8.20 15.05
C LEU A 312 -0.90 -8.14 16.38
N ARG A 313 -0.77 -6.96 16.99
CA ARG A 313 -0.13 -6.81 18.32
C ARG A 313 -0.81 -7.69 19.37
N PHE A 314 -2.13 -7.68 19.42
CA PHE A 314 -2.88 -8.52 20.35
C PHE A 314 -2.59 -10.00 20.13
N GLU A 315 -2.67 -10.48 18.88
CA GLU A 315 -2.45 -11.89 18.53
C GLU A 315 -1.00 -12.33 18.82
N LEU A 316 0.01 -11.52 18.49
CA LEU A 316 1.41 -11.80 18.79
C LEU A 316 1.65 -11.93 20.31
N VAL A 317 1.12 -11.00 21.10
CA VAL A 317 1.23 -11.05 22.57
C VAL A 317 0.49 -12.26 23.15
N GLN A 318 -0.71 -12.59 22.66
CA GLN A 318 -1.44 -13.78 23.11
C GLN A 318 -0.67 -15.08 22.81
N ASN A 319 0.13 -15.10 21.73
CA ASN A 319 0.99 -16.22 21.38
C ASN A 319 2.38 -16.16 22.03
N ASN A 320 2.63 -15.24 22.96
CA ASN A 320 3.91 -15.06 23.67
C ASN A 320 5.09 -14.75 22.73
N VAL A 321 4.83 -14.07 21.62
CA VAL A 321 5.89 -13.58 20.73
C VAL A 321 6.62 -12.42 21.41
N PRO A 322 7.97 -12.43 21.50
CA PRO A 322 8.71 -11.30 22.01
C PRO A 322 8.63 -10.13 21.04
N MET A 323 8.39 -8.93 21.58
CA MET A 323 8.12 -7.72 20.80
C MET A 323 9.30 -6.76 20.76
N ASP A 324 10.43 -7.08 21.41
CA ASP A 324 11.58 -6.18 21.55
C ASP A 324 12.20 -5.81 20.19
N ASP A 325 12.20 -6.75 19.24
CA ASP A 325 12.71 -6.57 17.87
C ASP A 325 11.58 -6.56 16.82
N VAL A 326 10.33 -6.29 17.22
CA VAL A 326 9.17 -6.26 16.31
C VAL A 326 8.61 -4.85 16.22
N GLU A 327 8.73 -4.25 15.03
CA GLU A 327 8.24 -2.91 14.75
C GLU A 327 7.05 -3.00 13.79
N ILE A 328 5.90 -2.42 14.16
CA ILE A 328 4.67 -2.52 13.35
C ILE A 328 4.32 -1.14 12.79
N TYR A 329 4.22 -1.08 11.46
CA TYR A 329 4.07 0.11 10.64
C TYR A 329 2.77 0.09 9.86
N VAL A 330 2.06 1.22 9.85
CA VAL A 330 0.84 1.36 9.03
C VAL A 330 1.22 1.95 7.67
N ALA A 331 1.03 1.17 6.63
CA ALA A 331 1.19 1.55 5.23
C ALA A 331 0.07 0.88 4.43
N ALA A 332 -0.55 1.58 3.47
CA ALA A 332 -1.56 0.96 2.64
C ALA A 332 -0.95 -0.25 1.90
N LEU A 333 -1.64 -1.40 1.93
CA LEU A 333 -1.22 -2.64 1.29
C LEU A 333 -2.45 -3.32 0.68
N ASP A 334 -2.25 -4.01 -0.44
CA ASP A 334 -3.26 -4.83 -1.10
C ASP A 334 -3.07 -6.32 -0.78
N SER A 335 -1.85 -6.75 -0.41
CA SER A 335 -1.57 -8.16 -0.09
C SER A 335 -0.48 -8.36 0.97
N VAL A 336 -0.27 -9.62 1.36
CA VAL A 336 0.74 -10.05 2.35
C VAL A 336 2.11 -10.35 1.73
N TRP A 337 2.21 -10.33 0.40
CA TRP A 337 3.37 -10.83 -0.36
C TRP A 337 4.52 -9.82 -0.42
N MET A 338 5.03 -9.42 0.75
CA MET A 338 6.12 -8.44 0.89
C MET A 338 7.37 -8.79 0.06
N ARG A 339 7.58 -10.08 -0.23
CA ARG A 339 8.63 -10.52 -1.16
C ARG A 339 8.47 -9.95 -2.56
N ASP A 340 7.25 -9.86 -3.05
CA ASP A 340 7.00 -9.60 -4.46
C ASP A 340 7.05 -8.12 -4.78
N TYR A 341 6.37 -7.32 -3.95
CA TYR A 341 6.28 -5.87 -4.11
C TYR A 341 7.26 -5.09 -3.24
N GLY A 342 7.93 -5.75 -2.29
CA GLY A 342 8.83 -5.08 -1.36
C GLY A 342 10.03 -4.42 -2.06
N PRO A 343 10.64 -3.41 -1.43
CA PRO A 343 11.76 -2.68 -2.01
C PRO A 343 12.99 -3.57 -2.15
N ILE A 344 13.53 -3.69 -3.36
CA ILE A 344 14.88 -4.23 -3.54
C ILE A 344 15.88 -3.14 -3.22
N VAL A 345 16.54 -3.25 -2.07
CA VAL A 345 17.50 -2.25 -1.60
C VAL A 345 18.89 -2.52 -2.17
N LEU A 346 19.37 -1.62 -3.01
CA LEU A 346 20.72 -1.59 -3.56
C LEU A 346 21.71 -0.95 -2.58
N LYS A 347 22.98 -1.32 -2.67
CA LYS A 347 24.09 -0.70 -1.96
C LYS A 347 25.17 -0.19 -2.90
N ASP A 348 25.76 0.96 -2.61
CA ASP A 348 26.99 1.43 -3.25
C ASP A 348 28.25 1.01 -2.45
N GLY A 349 29.44 1.34 -2.99
CA GLY A 349 30.72 1.02 -2.34
C GLY A 349 30.96 1.76 -1.01
N ASN A 350 30.16 2.77 -0.70
CA ASN A 350 30.19 3.50 0.58
C ASN A 350 29.06 3.05 1.52
N GLY A 351 28.34 1.97 1.20
CA GLY A 351 27.22 1.48 2.00
C GLY A 351 25.95 2.33 1.94
N ASN A 352 25.91 3.35 1.08
CA ASN A 352 24.68 4.11 0.87
C ASN A 352 23.65 3.23 0.19
N ARG A 353 22.40 3.40 0.58
CA ARG A 353 21.29 2.57 0.14
C ARG A 353 20.43 3.31 -0.87
N THR A 354 19.92 2.59 -1.85
CA THR A 354 18.99 3.10 -2.85
C THR A 354 17.92 2.04 -3.04
N VAL A 355 16.65 2.42 -3.03
CA VAL A 355 15.55 1.50 -3.35
C VAL A 355 15.40 1.42 -4.86
N ALA A 356 15.38 0.20 -5.39
CA ALA A 356 14.92 -0.06 -6.75
C ALA A 356 13.41 -0.19 -6.74
N ASP A 357 12.76 0.72 -7.45
CA ASP A 357 11.32 0.76 -7.64
C ASP A 357 10.96 -0.01 -8.91
N LEU A 358 10.12 -1.02 -8.77
CA LEU A 358 9.75 -1.98 -9.82
C LEU A 358 8.28 -1.83 -10.15
N GLU A 359 7.88 -2.18 -11.37
CA GLU A 359 6.47 -2.24 -11.71
C GLU A 359 5.85 -3.52 -11.12
N TYR A 360 4.74 -3.38 -10.39
CA TYR A 360 3.94 -4.48 -9.87
C TYR A 360 2.55 -4.51 -10.52
N TYR A 361 1.67 -5.39 -10.03
CA TYR A 361 0.37 -5.62 -10.65
C TYR A 361 -0.50 -4.35 -10.66
N PRO A 362 -1.05 -3.93 -11.83
CA PRO A 362 -1.91 -2.74 -11.90
C PRO A 362 -3.17 -2.80 -11.01
N GLY A 363 -3.56 -4.00 -10.56
CA GLY A 363 -4.67 -4.20 -9.64
C GLY A 363 -4.28 -4.19 -8.16
N ARG A 364 -3.01 -3.90 -7.85
CA ARG A 364 -2.45 -3.80 -6.50
C ARG A 364 -1.60 -2.52 -6.35
N PRO A 365 -2.20 -1.33 -6.55
CA PRO A 365 -1.47 -0.07 -6.55
C PRO A 365 -0.82 0.26 -5.20
N ASN A 366 -1.39 -0.17 -4.07
CA ASN A 366 -0.79 0.09 -2.76
C ASN A 366 0.45 -0.78 -2.53
N ASP A 367 0.44 -2.02 -3.02
CA ASP A 367 1.63 -2.86 -3.02
C ASP A 367 2.71 -2.26 -3.95
N ASP A 368 2.33 -1.80 -5.15
CA ASP A 368 3.22 -1.14 -6.13
C ASP A 368 3.85 0.15 -5.60
N ASP A 369 3.10 0.96 -4.85
CA ASP A 369 3.59 2.22 -4.27
C ASP A 369 4.45 2.00 -3.00
N PHE A 370 4.48 0.79 -2.43
CA PHE A 370 5.15 0.52 -1.16
C PHE A 370 6.68 0.79 -1.19
N PRO A 371 7.45 0.39 -2.22
CA PRO A 371 8.87 0.74 -2.33
C PRO A 371 9.13 2.25 -2.30
N ILE A 372 8.27 3.04 -2.94
CA ILE A 372 8.37 4.51 -2.94
C ILE A 372 8.17 5.05 -1.53
N ALA A 373 7.10 4.60 -0.85
CA ALA A 373 6.81 4.99 0.53
C ALA A 373 7.97 4.61 1.48
N TYR A 374 8.53 3.41 1.31
CA TYR A 374 9.64 2.92 2.12
C TYR A 374 10.93 3.71 1.87
N ALA A 375 11.27 4.02 0.62
CA ALA A 375 12.44 4.83 0.29
C ALA A 375 12.36 6.22 0.90
N ASN A 376 11.20 6.86 0.82
CA ASN A 376 10.96 8.18 1.40
C ASN A 376 11.04 8.14 2.93
N ALA A 377 10.45 7.13 3.58
CA ALA A 377 10.55 6.90 5.02
C ALA A 377 11.99 6.77 5.52
N ARG A 378 12.84 6.10 4.73
CA ARG A 378 14.26 5.89 5.05
C ARG A 378 15.17 7.03 4.57
N ASN A 379 14.63 8.02 3.87
CA ASN A 379 15.39 9.06 3.15
C ASN A 379 16.46 8.44 2.23
N TRP A 380 16.11 7.36 1.54
CA TRP A 380 16.96 6.69 0.56
C TRP A 380 16.57 7.10 -0.86
N PRO A 381 17.54 7.35 -1.75
CA PRO A 381 17.26 7.58 -3.16
C PRO A 381 16.48 6.41 -3.79
N LEU A 382 15.64 6.74 -4.76
CA LEU A 382 14.96 5.79 -5.63
C LEU A 382 15.72 5.61 -6.96
N VAL A 383 15.64 4.41 -7.52
CA VAL A 383 15.94 4.15 -8.93
C VAL A 383 14.75 3.46 -9.57
N ASP A 384 14.17 4.12 -10.56
CA ASP A 384 13.06 3.60 -11.38
C ASP A 384 13.59 2.47 -12.28
N VAL A 385 13.06 1.26 -12.11
CA VAL A 385 13.33 0.07 -12.92
C VAL A 385 12.03 -0.36 -13.60
N ARG A 386 11.95 -0.11 -14.91
CA ARG A 386 10.70 -0.27 -15.69
C ARG A 386 10.53 -1.69 -16.20
N VAL A 387 10.38 -2.61 -15.25
CA VAL A 387 10.13 -4.04 -15.48
C VAL A 387 9.06 -4.49 -14.51
N GLY A 388 8.03 -5.16 -15.02
CA GLY A 388 7.13 -5.98 -14.24
C GLY A 388 7.90 -7.12 -13.58
N PHE A 389 8.26 -7.00 -12.32
CA PHE A 389 9.14 -7.97 -11.65
C PHE A 389 8.70 -8.16 -10.21
N GLU A 390 8.67 -9.42 -9.80
CA GLU A 390 8.32 -9.83 -8.44
C GLU A 390 9.59 -10.33 -7.75
N GLY A 391 9.82 -9.91 -6.51
CA GLY A 391 11.01 -10.32 -5.76
C GLY A 391 11.11 -11.84 -5.49
N GLY A 392 10.09 -12.67 -5.69
CA GLY A 392 10.29 -14.13 -5.73
C GLY A 392 11.12 -14.61 -6.94
N ASN A 393 11.30 -13.75 -7.96
CA ASN A 393 12.28 -13.91 -9.03
C ASN A 393 13.62 -13.23 -8.74
N TYR A 394 13.79 -12.56 -7.59
CA TYR A 394 15.05 -12.00 -7.14
C TYR A 394 15.94 -13.08 -6.55
N ALA A 395 16.90 -13.57 -7.32
CA ALA A 395 18.01 -14.36 -6.81
C ALA A 395 19.33 -13.86 -7.42
N THR A 396 20.34 -13.63 -6.59
CA THR A 396 21.61 -13.06 -7.05
C THR A 396 22.80 -13.62 -6.26
N ASP A 397 23.98 -13.55 -6.88
CA ASP A 397 25.27 -13.77 -6.22
C ASP A 397 25.75 -12.55 -5.41
N GLY A 398 24.97 -11.46 -5.43
CA GLY A 398 25.29 -10.20 -4.75
C GLY A 398 26.32 -9.36 -5.48
N ARG A 399 26.78 -9.78 -6.66
CA ARG A 399 27.82 -9.11 -7.44
C ARG A 399 27.23 -8.59 -8.74
N THR A 400 27.16 -9.45 -9.75
CA THR A 400 26.80 -9.06 -11.13
C THR A 400 25.85 -10.04 -11.80
N LEU A 401 25.47 -11.13 -11.12
CA LEU A 401 24.64 -12.17 -11.67
C LEU A 401 23.21 -12.08 -11.11
N ASN A 402 22.26 -11.91 -12.02
CA ASN A 402 20.84 -12.12 -11.74
C ASN A 402 20.44 -13.56 -12.12
N MET A 403 19.55 -14.15 -11.33
CA MET A 403 18.94 -15.46 -11.59
C MET A 403 17.44 -15.31 -11.43
N CYS A 404 16.70 -15.45 -12.53
CA CYS A 404 15.25 -15.31 -12.53
C CYS A 404 14.62 -16.33 -13.49
N SER A 405 13.31 -16.55 -13.40
CA SER A 405 12.65 -17.48 -14.32
C SER A 405 12.29 -16.80 -15.64
N THR A 406 12.06 -17.60 -16.69
CA THR A 406 11.48 -17.11 -17.95
C THR A 406 10.06 -16.57 -17.79
N GLY A 407 9.42 -16.78 -16.64
CA GLY A 407 8.12 -16.22 -16.29
C GLY A 407 8.09 -14.70 -16.26
N VAL A 408 9.20 -14.03 -15.96
CA VAL A 408 9.31 -12.56 -16.04
C VAL A 408 8.96 -12.04 -17.44
N GLN A 409 9.26 -12.79 -18.51
CA GLN A 409 8.87 -12.39 -19.87
C GLN A 409 7.34 -12.36 -20.08
N ARG A 410 6.58 -13.19 -19.34
CA ARG A 410 5.12 -13.22 -19.41
C ARG A 410 4.49 -11.95 -18.83
N PHE A 411 5.08 -11.40 -17.78
CA PHE A 411 4.65 -10.14 -17.15
C PHE A 411 5.10 -8.91 -17.94
N ASN A 412 6.04 -9.08 -18.88
CA ASN A 412 6.57 -8.01 -19.72
C ASN A 412 6.37 -8.30 -21.22
N PRO A 413 5.13 -8.50 -21.71
CA PRO A 413 4.87 -8.95 -23.08
C PRO A 413 5.29 -7.94 -24.16
N SER A 414 5.45 -6.66 -23.79
CA SER A 414 5.92 -5.58 -24.66
C SER A 414 7.45 -5.46 -24.69
N MET A 415 8.18 -6.23 -23.89
CA MET A 415 9.63 -6.14 -23.76
C MET A 415 10.31 -7.36 -24.39
N SER A 416 11.38 -7.11 -25.17
CA SER A 416 12.30 -8.19 -25.52
C SER A 416 13.07 -8.62 -24.27
N LYS A 417 13.54 -9.88 -24.26
CA LYS A 417 14.45 -10.38 -23.22
C LYS A 417 15.65 -9.45 -22.99
N SER A 418 16.27 -8.96 -24.06
CA SER A 418 17.39 -8.01 -24.00
C SER A 418 17.00 -6.64 -23.44
N ARG A 419 15.73 -6.23 -23.55
CA ARG A 419 15.24 -4.99 -22.93
C ARG A 419 15.07 -5.16 -21.42
N ILE A 420 14.57 -6.32 -20.99
CA ILE A 420 14.49 -6.65 -19.56
C ILE A 420 15.90 -6.70 -18.95
N GLU A 421 16.86 -7.35 -19.63
CA GLU A 421 18.25 -7.42 -19.16
C GLU A 421 18.91 -6.03 -19.04
N ARG A 422 18.57 -5.07 -19.91
CA ARG A 422 19.06 -3.67 -19.77
C ARG A 422 18.51 -2.95 -18.55
N GLU A 423 17.26 -3.20 -18.17
CA GLU A 423 16.71 -2.64 -16.94
C GLU A 423 17.38 -3.28 -15.72
N PHE A 424 17.72 -4.58 -15.80
CA PHE A 424 18.49 -5.28 -14.76
C PHE A 424 19.90 -4.71 -14.53
N GLU A 425 20.49 -4.00 -15.50
CA GLU A 425 21.77 -3.29 -15.30
C GLU A 425 21.68 -2.20 -14.21
N LYS A 426 20.48 -1.67 -13.92
CA LYS A 426 20.25 -0.68 -12.84
C LYS A 426 20.47 -1.27 -11.44
N PHE A 427 20.37 -2.59 -11.29
CA PHE A 427 20.74 -3.32 -10.08
C PHE A 427 22.25 -3.63 -9.99
N GLY A 428 23.03 -3.24 -11.01
CA GLY A 428 24.45 -3.59 -11.12
C GLY A 428 24.72 -4.93 -11.81
N TYR A 429 23.71 -5.58 -12.38
CA TYR A 429 23.88 -6.86 -13.07
C TYR A 429 24.50 -6.70 -14.46
N THR A 430 25.41 -7.61 -14.80
CA THR A 430 26.00 -7.70 -16.16
C THR A 430 25.64 -9.00 -16.86
N ARG A 431 25.03 -9.95 -16.13
CA ARG A 431 24.60 -11.25 -16.63
C ARG A 431 23.28 -11.63 -15.98
N THR A 432 22.36 -12.16 -16.78
CA THR A 432 21.12 -12.75 -16.26
C THR A 432 21.03 -14.21 -16.69
N GLU A 433 20.77 -15.09 -15.72
CA GLU A 433 20.55 -16.50 -15.94
C GLU A 433 19.08 -16.86 -15.78
N TRP A 434 18.51 -17.33 -16.89
CA TRP A 434 17.08 -17.60 -17.00
C TRP A 434 16.74 -19.05 -16.71
N PHE A 435 15.93 -19.29 -15.70
CA PHE A 435 15.50 -20.62 -15.28
C PHE A 435 14.11 -20.94 -15.84
N ARG A 436 13.86 -22.22 -16.12
CA ARG A 436 12.50 -22.66 -16.44
C ARG A 436 11.67 -22.72 -15.15
N PRO A 437 10.50 -22.07 -15.08
CA PRO A 437 9.65 -22.14 -13.89
C PRO A 437 9.06 -23.55 -13.70
N LEU A 438 8.58 -23.82 -12.50
CA LEU A 438 7.80 -25.03 -12.22
C LEU A 438 6.53 -25.06 -13.11
N ILE A 439 6.12 -26.27 -13.49
CA ILE A 439 4.98 -26.49 -14.38
C ILE A 439 3.68 -26.29 -13.60
N ASN A 440 2.77 -25.44 -14.10
CA ASN A 440 1.49 -25.10 -13.44
C ASN A 440 1.61 -24.53 -12.03
N GLU A 441 2.78 -23.98 -11.70
CA GLU A 441 2.96 -23.12 -10.54
C GLU A 441 2.60 -21.68 -10.97
N GLY A 442 1.77 -21.01 -10.17
CA GLY A 442 1.07 -19.79 -10.59
C GLY A 442 1.94 -18.55 -10.66
N THR A 443 2.93 -18.45 -9.76
CA THR A 443 3.82 -17.29 -9.60
C THR A 443 4.93 -17.29 -10.65
N THR A 444 5.34 -18.49 -11.09
CA THR A 444 6.50 -18.74 -11.93
C THR A 444 7.84 -18.38 -11.28
N HIS A 445 7.91 -18.31 -9.95
CA HIS A 445 9.08 -17.82 -9.23
C HIS A 445 10.20 -18.85 -9.09
N VAL A 446 11.44 -18.37 -8.88
CA VAL A 446 12.60 -19.25 -8.64
C VAL A 446 12.73 -19.66 -7.18
N ASP A 447 12.33 -18.81 -6.24
CA ASP A 447 12.36 -19.11 -4.81
C ASP A 447 11.46 -20.29 -4.40
N MET A 448 10.45 -20.59 -5.22
CA MET A 448 9.58 -21.76 -5.10
C MET A 448 10.29 -23.09 -5.35
N PHE A 449 11.53 -23.11 -5.86
CA PHE A 449 12.28 -24.36 -6.03
C PHE A 449 13.80 -24.28 -5.90
N MET A 450 14.38 -23.09 -5.82
CA MET A 450 15.82 -22.91 -5.64
C MET A 450 16.16 -21.70 -4.77
N ARG A 451 17.34 -21.73 -4.15
CA ARG A 451 17.86 -20.62 -3.33
C ARG A 451 19.39 -20.58 -3.40
N VAL A 452 19.95 -19.38 -3.54
CA VAL A 452 21.39 -19.16 -3.32
C VAL A 452 21.62 -19.14 -1.81
N MET A 453 22.45 -20.05 -1.31
CA MET A 453 22.65 -20.24 0.13
C MET A 453 23.84 -19.43 0.65
N ASN A 454 24.90 -19.38 -0.15
CA ASN A 454 26.10 -18.58 0.06
C ASN A 454 26.89 -18.50 -1.26
N ASP A 455 28.07 -17.90 -1.23
CA ASP A 455 28.96 -17.73 -2.38
C ASP A 455 29.33 -19.02 -3.14
N THR A 456 29.18 -20.19 -2.50
CA THR A 456 29.62 -21.48 -3.06
C THR A 456 28.52 -22.53 -3.12
N HIS A 457 27.38 -22.32 -2.45
CA HIS A 457 26.31 -23.31 -2.35
C HIS A 457 24.97 -22.75 -2.81
N ALA A 458 24.20 -23.60 -3.46
CA ALA A 458 22.80 -23.36 -3.76
C ALA A 458 21.96 -24.57 -3.32
N LEU A 459 20.71 -24.34 -2.98
CA LEU A 459 19.73 -25.38 -2.67
C LEU A 459 18.75 -25.48 -3.82
N VAL A 460 18.43 -26.69 -4.25
CA VAL A 460 17.39 -26.96 -5.26
C VAL A 460 16.50 -28.11 -4.81
N SER A 461 15.19 -27.87 -4.85
CA SER A 461 14.15 -28.85 -4.56
C SER A 461 14.34 -30.16 -5.36
N ARG A 462 13.97 -31.29 -4.76
CA ARG A 462 14.04 -32.62 -5.38
C ARG A 462 12.66 -33.25 -5.39
N TYR A 463 12.13 -33.44 -6.59
CA TYR A 463 10.90 -34.18 -6.82
C TYR A 463 11.21 -35.64 -7.23
N PRO A 464 10.30 -36.60 -6.97
CA PRO A 464 10.43 -37.97 -7.45
C PRO A 464 10.60 -38.04 -8.97
N SER A 465 11.31 -39.03 -9.48
CA SER A 465 11.58 -39.18 -10.92
C SER A 465 10.33 -39.29 -11.80
N SER A 466 9.22 -39.78 -11.24
CA SER A 466 7.91 -39.85 -11.90
C SER A 466 7.14 -38.53 -11.93
N HIS A 467 7.58 -37.52 -11.18
CA HIS A 467 6.87 -36.25 -11.05
C HIS A 467 7.24 -35.27 -12.16
N ARG A 468 6.26 -34.49 -12.65
CA ARG A 468 6.48 -33.53 -13.75
C ARG A 468 7.57 -32.48 -13.48
N GLN A 469 7.73 -32.10 -12.21
CA GLN A 469 8.73 -31.11 -11.77
C GLN A 469 10.16 -31.67 -11.68
N HIS A 470 10.34 -32.99 -11.81
CA HIS A 470 11.66 -33.61 -11.70
C HIS A 470 12.64 -33.07 -12.74
N ALA A 471 12.20 -32.96 -14.00
CA ALA A 471 13.02 -32.42 -15.06
C ALA A 471 13.37 -30.94 -14.82
N VAL A 472 12.41 -30.13 -14.32
CA VAL A 472 12.62 -28.70 -14.02
C VAL A 472 13.71 -28.52 -12.99
N THR A 473 13.58 -29.22 -11.87
CA THR A 473 14.49 -29.06 -10.74
C THR A 473 15.88 -29.65 -11.01
N ASN A 474 15.99 -30.71 -11.82
CA ASN A 474 17.30 -31.22 -12.25
C ASN A 474 18.00 -30.31 -13.26
N GLU A 475 17.25 -29.69 -14.17
CA GLU A 475 17.76 -28.68 -15.08
C GLU A 475 18.31 -27.48 -14.30
N ALA A 476 17.55 -26.97 -13.33
CA ALA A 476 18.00 -25.89 -12.46
C ALA A 476 19.25 -26.24 -11.66
N ALA A 477 19.30 -27.44 -11.06
CA ALA A 477 20.49 -27.94 -10.36
C ALA A 477 21.72 -28.01 -11.29
N SER A 478 21.56 -28.56 -12.49
CA SER A 478 22.66 -28.64 -13.47
C SER A 478 23.15 -27.25 -13.88
N LYS A 479 22.23 -26.29 -14.02
CA LYS A 479 22.55 -24.92 -14.38
C LYS A 479 23.31 -24.20 -13.28
N LEU A 480 22.91 -24.35 -12.02
CA LEU A 480 23.62 -23.81 -10.86
C LEU A 480 25.01 -24.45 -10.69
N GLN A 481 25.15 -25.75 -10.95
CA GLN A 481 26.45 -26.42 -10.98
C GLN A 481 27.36 -25.85 -12.08
N ALA A 482 26.82 -25.58 -13.27
CA ALA A 482 27.56 -24.94 -14.36
C ALA A 482 27.96 -23.48 -14.04
N LEU A 483 27.26 -22.84 -13.11
CA LEU A 483 27.64 -21.53 -12.56
C LEU A 483 28.67 -21.61 -11.43
N GLY A 484 29.07 -22.82 -11.01
CA GLY A 484 30.09 -23.05 -10.00
C GLY A 484 29.56 -23.35 -8.59
N TYR A 485 28.25 -23.45 -8.40
CA TYR A 485 27.67 -23.77 -7.10
C TYR A 485 27.72 -25.27 -6.79
N GLN A 486 28.03 -25.60 -5.54
CA GLN A 486 27.72 -26.90 -4.96
C GLN A 486 26.23 -26.96 -4.66
N VAL A 487 25.51 -27.82 -5.38
CA VAL A 487 24.04 -27.89 -5.26
C VAL A 487 23.62 -28.95 -4.26
N ILE A 488 22.92 -28.51 -3.21
CA ILE A 488 22.25 -29.36 -2.24
C ILE A 488 20.82 -29.65 -2.72
N ARG A 489 20.42 -30.91 -2.64
CA ARG A 489 19.10 -31.38 -3.09
C ARG A 489 18.23 -31.79 -1.91
N VAL A 490 17.10 -31.13 -1.72
CA VAL A 490 16.16 -31.37 -0.61
C VAL A 490 14.83 -31.91 -1.14
N ASP A 491 14.37 -33.04 -0.60
CA ASP A 491 13.09 -33.63 -1.00
C ASP A 491 11.91 -32.74 -0.60
N VAL A 492 11.00 -32.49 -1.54
CA VAL A 492 9.79 -31.68 -1.32
C VAL A 492 8.67 -32.47 -0.65
N ASP A 493 7.74 -31.79 0.03
CA ASP A 493 6.53 -32.40 0.57
C ASP A 493 5.33 -32.39 -0.39
N HIS A 494 5.57 -32.72 -1.66
CA HIS A 494 4.57 -32.68 -2.75
C HIS A 494 3.27 -33.50 -2.54
N ASN A 495 3.23 -34.37 -1.53
CA ASN A 495 2.00 -35.11 -1.16
C ASN A 495 1.06 -34.27 -0.29
N TYR A 496 1.58 -33.27 0.42
CA TYR A 496 0.81 -32.32 1.19
C TYR A 496 0.25 -31.22 0.28
N ASP A 497 1.16 -30.56 -0.44
CA ASP A 497 0.85 -29.54 -1.45
C ASP A 497 1.91 -29.65 -2.55
N GLU A 498 1.52 -29.50 -3.83
CA GLU A 498 2.43 -29.69 -4.97
C GLU A 498 3.70 -28.82 -4.87
N PHE A 499 3.58 -27.63 -4.28
CA PHE A 499 4.62 -26.62 -4.19
C PHE A 499 5.17 -26.47 -2.76
N ALA A 500 4.88 -27.41 -1.86
CA ALA A 500 5.49 -27.49 -0.52
C ALA A 500 7.01 -27.76 -0.59
N THR A 501 7.77 -26.71 -0.87
CA THR A 501 9.22 -26.73 -1.07
C THR A 501 9.94 -26.08 0.10
N TYR A 502 11.09 -26.65 0.46
CA TYR A 502 11.90 -26.14 1.55
C TYR A 502 12.82 -24.98 1.14
N SER A 503 12.90 -24.66 -0.16
CA SER A 503 13.70 -23.56 -0.71
C SER A 503 13.11 -22.18 -0.44
N ASN A 504 11.79 -22.10 -0.21
CA ASN A 504 11.09 -20.86 0.09
C ASN A 504 11.30 -20.43 1.56
N SER A 505 12.58 -20.40 1.96
CA SER A 505 13.10 -20.09 3.29
C SER A 505 13.68 -18.69 3.34
N VAL A 506 13.79 -18.10 4.52
CA VAL A 506 14.54 -16.84 4.75
C VAL A 506 15.90 -17.14 5.37
N ILE A 507 16.94 -16.44 4.93
CA ILE A 507 18.27 -16.45 5.58
C ILE A 507 18.50 -15.04 6.12
N ALA A 508 18.89 -14.93 7.39
CA ALA A 508 19.26 -13.65 7.98
C ALA A 508 20.35 -13.86 9.05
N ASN A 509 21.51 -13.22 8.87
CA ASN A 509 22.61 -13.22 9.84
C ASN A 509 22.96 -14.61 10.44
N GLY A 510 23.03 -15.64 9.60
CA GLY A 510 23.36 -17.01 10.00
C GLY A 510 22.18 -17.86 10.52
N ILE A 511 20.97 -17.31 10.54
CA ILE A 511 19.73 -18.00 10.87
C ILE A 511 19.02 -18.38 9.57
N ALA A 512 18.42 -19.55 9.52
CA ALA A 512 17.56 -19.97 8.42
C ALA A 512 16.16 -20.29 8.95
N LEU A 513 15.16 -19.56 8.45
CA LEU A 513 13.76 -19.80 8.72
C LEU A 513 13.21 -20.68 7.60
N VAL A 514 13.06 -21.98 7.88
CA VAL A 514 12.80 -23.02 6.88
C VAL A 514 11.33 -23.45 6.98
N PRO A 515 10.52 -23.32 5.90
CA PRO A 515 9.11 -23.70 5.94
C PRO A 515 8.95 -25.19 6.26
N GLN A 516 7.93 -25.54 7.05
CA GLN A 516 7.64 -26.90 7.50
C GLN A 516 6.21 -27.28 7.11
N TYR A 517 6.04 -28.56 6.77
CA TYR A 517 4.79 -29.12 6.24
C TYR A 517 4.36 -30.38 7.01
N SER A 518 3.62 -31.29 6.38
CA SER A 518 3.04 -32.46 7.03
C SER A 518 4.05 -33.56 7.35
N SER A 519 5.11 -33.71 6.54
CA SER A 519 6.05 -34.82 6.66
C SER A 519 7.18 -34.53 7.64
N ALA A 520 7.09 -35.08 8.85
CA ALA A 520 8.12 -34.93 9.89
C ALA A 520 9.53 -35.38 9.45
N SER A 521 9.64 -36.41 8.61
CA SER A 521 10.93 -36.89 8.11
C SER A 521 11.57 -35.93 7.10
N LYS A 522 10.78 -35.37 6.17
CA LYS A 522 11.26 -34.38 5.19
C LYS A 522 11.56 -33.04 5.86
N ASN A 523 10.71 -32.61 6.79
CA ASN A 523 10.91 -31.46 7.66
C ASN A 523 12.29 -31.52 8.36
N ARG A 524 12.59 -32.65 9.01
CA ARG A 524 13.90 -32.86 9.65
C ARG A 524 15.05 -32.84 8.64
N ALA A 525 14.91 -33.56 7.52
CA ALA A 525 15.95 -33.61 6.49
C ALA A 525 16.24 -32.23 5.87
N ALA A 526 15.22 -31.40 5.70
CA ALA A 526 15.38 -30.02 5.27
C ALA A 526 16.17 -29.21 6.29
N LEU A 527 15.78 -29.21 7.57
CA LEU A 527 16.53 -28.51 8.61
C LEU A 527 17.99 -28.96 8.70
N ASP A 528 18.25 -30.27 8.57
CA ASP A 528 19.60 -30.82 8.60
C ASP A 528 20.44 -30.38 7.39
N ALA A 529 19.84 -30.22 6.21
CA ALA A 529 20.50 -29.65 5.04
C ALA A 529 20.97 -28.21 5.29
N TYR A 530 20.15 -27.36 5.88
CA TYR A 530 20.54 -25.99 6.25
C TYR A 530 21.61 -25.98 7.35
N ARG A 531 21.48 -26.85 8.37
CA ARG A 531 22.49 -26.98 9.45
C ARG A 531 23.85 -27.43 8.93
N SER A 532 23.87 -28.29 7.91
CA SER A 532 25.12 -28.74 7.28
C SER A 532 25.91 -27.61 6.62
N LEU A 533 25.25 -26.49 6.30
CA LEU A 533 25.86 -25.26 5.79
C LEU A 533 26.22 -24.26 6.90
N GLY A 534 26.01 -24.62 8.16
CA GLY A 534 26.35 -23.78 9.32
C GLY A 534 25.22 -22.85 9.79
N PHE A 535 24.02 -22.93 9.20
CA PHE A 535 22.90 -22.11 9.65
C PHE A 535 22.27 -22.63 10.94
N ARG A 536 21.84 -21.71 11.81
CA ARG A 536 20.84 -22.03 12.84
C ARG A 536 19.48 -22.16 12.17
N ALA A 537 19.13 -23.39 11.78
CA ALA A 537 17.86 -23.68 11.11
C ALA A 537 16.71 -23.81 12.11
N VAL A 538 15.68 -22.99 11.92
CA VAL A 538 14.41 -23.00 12.66
C VAL A 538 13.27 -23.34 11.70
N GLY A 539 12.39 -24.22 12.12
CA GLY A 539 11.22 -24.60 11.33
C GLY A 539 10.10 -23.57 11.50
N ILE A 540 9.47 -23.19 10.39
CA ILE A 540 8.34 -22.26 10.35
C ILE A 540 7.12 -22.98 9.81
N ASP A 541 6.02 -23.04 10.56
CA ASP A 541 4.79 -23.64 10.06
C ASP A 541 4.27 -22.88 8.84
N SER A 542 4.30 -23.53 7.68
CA SER A 542 3.89 -22.96 6.40
C SER A 542 2.73 -23.72 5.77
N ARG A 543 2.04 -24.57 6.56
CA ARG A 543 0.95 -25.42 6.09
C ARG A 543 -0.26 -24.63 5.61
N LEU A 544 -0.57 -23.50 6.26
CA LEU A 544 -1.64 -22.61 5.85
C LEU A 544 -1.24 -21.82 4.60
N ILE A 545 -0.14 -21.06 4.70
CA ILE A 545 0.25 -20.11 3.66
C ILE A 545 0.56 -20.77 2.30
N ILE A 546 1.07 -22.01 2.28
CA ILE A 546 1.38 -22.70 1.02
C ILE A 546 0.15 -22.98 0.15
N GLN A 547 -1.03 -23.08 0.75
CA GLN A 547 -2.29 -23.21 0.00
C GLN A 547 -2.62 -21.94 -0.81
N TYR A 548 -1.93 -20.83 -0.53
CA TYR A 548 -1.99 -19.57 -1.26
C TYR A 548 -0.78 -19.36 -2.19
N SER A 549 -0.05 -20.44 -2.52
CA SER A 549 1.08 -20.45 -3.47
C SER A 549 2.32 -19.66 -3.03
N GLY A 550 2.59 -19.59 -1.72
CA GLY A 550 3.82 -19.02 -1.17
C GLY A 550 4.15 -19.56 0.21
N ALA A 551 5.36 -19.34 0.71
CA ALA A 551 5.73 -19.74 2.08
C ALA A 551 6.49 -18.61 2.80
N THR A 552 7.34 -18.95 3.77
CA THR A 552 8.05 -17.99 4.62
C THR A 552 8.78 -16.91 3.82
N HIS A 553 9.43 -17.27 2.71
CA HIS A 553 10.17 -16.30 1.88
C HIS A 553 9.24 -15.29 1.24
N CYS A 554 8.10 -15.74 0.69
CA CYS A 554 7.10 -14.89 0.01
C CYS A 554 6.50 -13.80 0.92
N LEU A 555 6.51 -14.01 2.23
CA LEU A 555 6.00 -13.05 3.22
C LEU A 555 7.02 -12.00 3.66
N SER A 556 8.24 -12.04 3.12
CA SER A 556 9.39 -11.29 3.65
C SER A 556 10.21 -10.60 2.58
N MET A 557 10.82 -9.44 2.89
CA MET A 557 11.82 -8.77 2.06
C MET A 557 13.02 -8.36 2.91
N GLN A 558 14.24 -8.64 2.46
CA GLN A 558 15.45 -8.29 3.20
C GLN A 558 15.77 -6.79 3.13
N VAL A 559 16.21 -6.25 4.26
CA VAL A 559 16.86 -4.93 4.33
C VAL A 559 18.34 -5.14 4.65
N PRO A 560 19.25 -4.97 3.67
CA PRO A 560 20.67 -5.17 3.90
C PRO A 560 21.17 -4.12 4.89
N ALA A 561 22.07 -4.53 5.79
CA ALA A 561 22.65 -3.63 6.77
C ALA A 561 23.33 -2.44 6.10
N GLY A 562 23.24 -1.25 6.70
CA GLY A 562 24.02 -0.08 6.30
C GLY A 562 25.53 -0.22 6.54
N ASN A 563 26.21 0.93 6.55
CA ASN A 563 27.55 1.05 7.13
C ASN A 563 27.48 1.31 8.64
#